data_AF-A0A086D7J1-F1
#
_entry.id   AF-A0A086D7J1-F1
#
_cell.length_a   1.000
_cell.length_b   1.000
_cell.length_c   1.000
_cell.angle_alpha   90.00
_cell.angle_beta   90.00
_cell.angle_gamma   90.00
#
_symmetry.space_group_name_H-M   'P 1'
#
loop_
_entity.id
_entity.type
_entity.pdbx_description
1 polymer ?
#
loop_
_entity_poly.entity_id
_entity_poly.type
_entity_poly.pdbx_seq_one_letter_code
_entity_poly.pdbx_strand_id
1 'polypeptide(L)'
;MPLAAEAGAPHELVAAARTRREGYRPPAHWEWVARIRAAVDIPVVVNGDIWTLEAYWQARTLSGCTDVMLGRGMLADPWLARRIRHWQASGGERLATTPWAARAEVLCRYAARK
;
A
#
# COMPACT_ATOMS: atom_id res chain seq x y z
N MET A 1 -7.98 21.89 17.22
CA MET A 1 -7.27 20.61 17.01
C MET A 1 -6.09 20.92 16.11
N PRO A 2 -4.85 20.73 16.56
CA PRO A 2 -3.67 20.95 15.70
C PRO A 2 -3.75 20.01 14.50
N LEU A 3 -3.18 20.45 13.37
CA LEU A 3 -2.98 19.55 12.24
C LEU A 3 -2.09 18.39 12.68
N ALA A 4 -2.28 17.20 12.11
CA ALA A 4 -1.48 16.03 12.48
C ALA A 4 0.04 16.30 12.33
N ALA A 5 0.44 17.11 11.35
CA ALA A 5 1.83 17.54 11.16
C ALA A 5 2.39 18.44 12.29
N GLU A 6 1.53 19.11 13.05
CA GLU A 6 1.90 20.04 14.13
C GLU A 6 1.90 19.36 15.51
N ALA A 7 1.28 18.18 15.63
CA ALA A 7 1.20 17.42 16.87
C ALA A 7 2.50 16.65 17.14
N GLY A 8 3.51 17.35 17.66
CA GLY A 8 4.79 16.73 18.06
C GLY A 8 5.71 16.35 16.89
N ALA A 9 5.48 16.93 15.70
CA ALA A 9 6.25 16.72 14.47
C ALA A 9 6.44 15.23 14.11
N PRO A 10 5.37 14.53 13.67
CA PRO A 10 5.50 13.14 13.25
C PRO A 10 6.51 13.01 12.10
N HIS A 11 7.30 11.94 12.12
CA HIS A 11 8.31 11.68 11.08
C HIS A 11 7.69 11.30 9.72
N GLU A 12 6.44 10.83 9.70
CA GLU A 12 5.73 10.38 8.49
C GLU A 12 4.21 10.41 8.72
N LEU A 13 3.44 10.59 7.64
CA LEU A 13 1.99 10.47 7.62
C LEU A 13 1.54 9.37 6.65
N VAL A 14 0.78 8.40 7.16
CA VAL A 14 0.12 7.39 6.31
C VAL A 14 -1.33 7.81 6.08
N ALA A 15 -1.69 8.04 4.82
CA ALA A 15 -3.03 8.47 4.43
C ALA A 15 -3.80 7.32 3.76
N ALA A 16 -4.79 6.78 4.47
CA ALA A 16 -5.82 5.97 3.84
C ALA A 16 -6.65 6.88 2.92
N ALA A 17 -6.67 6.57 1.62
CA ALA A 17 -7.29 7.40 0.59
C ALA A 17 -8.82 7.32 0.57
N ARG A 18 -9.44 7.42 1.75
CA ARG A 18 -10.89 7.37 1.99
C ARG A 18 -11.26 8.17 3.22
N THR A 19 -12.49 8.62 3.24
CA THR A 19 -13.09 9.15 4.46
C THR A 19 -13.45 8.03 5.42
N ARG A 20 -13.60 8.39 6.70
CA ARG A 20 -14.12 7.49 7.74
C ARG A 20 -15.49 6.88 7.38
N ARG A 21 -16.35 7.64 6.69
CA ARG A 21 -17.71 7.19 6.31
C ARG A 21 -17.72 6.15 5.18
N GLU A 22 -16.71 6.17 4.33
CA GLU A 22 -16.56 5.18 3.25
C GLU A 22 -16.04 3.86 3.78
N GLY A 23 -15.22 3.89 4.84
CA GLY A 23 -14.64 2.71 5.47
C GLY A 23 -13.77 1.94 4.48
N TYR A 24 -14.19 0.72 4.14
CA TYR A 24 -13.46 -0.16 3.21
C TYR A 24 -14.07 -0.23 1.81
N ARG A 25 -15.08 0.59 1.50
CA ARG A 25 -15.76 0.60 0.19
C ARG A 25 -14.83 1.17 -0.89
N PRO A 26 -14.65 0.48 -2.03
CA PRO A 26 -13.89 1.02 -3.16
C PRO A 26 -14.67 2.12 -3.91
N PRO A 27 -13.97 2.94 -4.72
CA PRO A 27 -12.50 2.99 -4.86
C PRO A 27 -11.84 3.76 -3.71
N ALA A 28 -10.52 3.62 -3.59
CA ALA A 28 -9.70 4.54 -2.82
C ALA A 28 -9.30 5.72 -3.73
N HIS A 29 -9.39 6.95 -3.23
CA HIS A 29 -9.23 8.19 -4.00
C HIS A 29 -7.80 8.75 -3.87
N TRP A 30 -6.84 8.10 -4.54
CA TRP A 30 -5.40 8.37 -4.38
C TRP A 30 -5.00 9.82 -4.71
N GLU A 31 -5.72 10.50 -5.60
CA GLU A 31 -5.50 11.90 -5.97
C GLU A 31 -5.74 12.88 -4.81
N TRP A 32 -6.56 12.51 -3.83
CA TRP A 32 -6.71 13.32 -2.62
C TRP A 32 -5.49 13.24 -1.71
N VAL A 33 -4.75 12.13 -1.75
CA VAL A 33 -3.49 12.01 -1.02
C VAL A 33 -2.42 12.91 -1.62
N ALA A 34 -2.44 13.18 -2.94
CA ALA A 34 -1.57 14.18 -3.55
C ALA A 34 -1.80 15.59 -2.97
N ARG A 35 -3.06 15.94 -2.70
CA ARG A 35 -3.41 17.23 -2.06
C ARG A 35 -2.90 17.30 -0.62
N ILE A 36 -2.99 16.19 0.13
CA ILE A 36 -2.43 16.10 1.49
C ILE A 36 -0.91 16.27 1.44
N ARG A 37 -0.23 15.53 0.56
CA ARG A 37 1.22 15.60 0.37
C ARG A 37 1.68 17.02 0.00
N ALA A 38 0.93 17.75 -0.80
CA ALA A 38 1.27 19.13 -1.16
C ALA A 38 1.08 20.14 0.00
N ALA A 39 0.36 19.76 1.06
CA ALA A 39 0.01 20.62 2.17
C ALA A 39 0.84 20.36 3.45
N VAL A 40 1.74 19.38 3.44
CA VAL A 40 2.58 19.01 4.59
C VAL A 40 4.03 18.83 4.19
N ASP A 41 4.95 19.19 5.08
CA ASP A 41 6.40 19.09 4.85
C ASP A 41 7.01 17.74 5.29
N ILE A 42 6.18 16.79 5.70
CA ILE A 42 6.60 15.45 6.13
C ILE A 42 6.34 14.42 5.03
N PRO A 43 7.11 13.31 4.98
CA PRO A 43 6.83 12.19 4.09
C PRO A 43 5.37 11.70 4.21
N VAL A 44 4.75 11.44 3.07
CA VAL A 44 3.39 10.88 2.99
C VAL A 44 3.41 9.54 2.29
N VAL A 45 2.75 8.56 2.91
CA VAL A 45 2.58 7.20 2.38
C VAL A 45 1.12 7.00 2.00
N VAL A 46 0.86 6.65 0.74
CA VAL A 46 -0.50 6.35 0.27
C VAL A 46 -0.94 4.95 0.70
N ASN A 47 -2.19 4.82 1.15
CA ASN A 47 -2.80 3.55 1.50
C ASN A 47 -4.21 3.41 0.91
N GLY A 48 -4.59 2.18 0.56
CA GLY A 48 -5.95 1.82 0.15
C GLY A 48 -6.01 1.19 -1.24
N ASP A 49 -6.73 0.08 -1.37
CA ASP A 49 -7.00 -0.65 -2.63
C ASP A 49 -5.81 -1.06 -3.50
N ILE A 50 -4.64 -1.25 -2.88
CA ILE A 50 -3.46 -1.78 -3.57
C ILE A 50 -3.50 -3.31 -3.50
N TRP A 51 -4.08 -3.92 -4.54
CA TRP A 51 -4.24 -5.38 -4.67
C TRP A 51 -3.27 -6.01 -5.68
N THR A 52 -2.75 -5.22 -6.62
CA THR A 52 -1.91 -5.67 -7.73
C THR A 52 -0.71 -4.74 -7.92
N LEU A 53 0.23 -5.16 -8.78
CA LEU A 53 1.37 -4.32 -9.17
C LEU A 53 0.89 -3.07 -9.92
N GLU A 54 -0.15 -3.21 -10.73
CA GLU A 54 -0.79 -2.11 -11.46
C GLU A 54 -1.43 -1.11 -10.50
N ALA A 55 -2.18 -1.59 -9.50
CA ALA A 55 -2.76 -0.73 -8.47
C ALA A 55 -1.69 -0.01 -7.66
N TYR A 56 -0.57 -0.67 -7.35
CA TYR A 56 0.59 -0.03 -6.71
C TYR A 56 1.14 1.12 -7.57
N TRP A 57 1.34 0.87 -8.87
CA TRP A 57 1.87 1.86 -9.80
C TRP A 57 0.92 3.06 -9.94
N GLN A 58 -0.38 2.81 -10.08
CA GLN A 58 -1.40 3.85 -10.14
C GLN A 58 -1.48 4.65 -8.83
N ALA A 59 -1.46 3.97 -7.68
CA ALA A 59 -1.50 4.63 -6.37
C ALA A 59 -0.33 5.59 -6.20
N ARG A 60 0.90 5.16 -6.54
CA ARG A 60 2.07 6.03 -6.51
C ARG A 60 1.96 7.20 -7.50
N THR A 61 1.53 6.92 -8.72
CA THR A 61 1.43 7.93 -9.78
C THR A 61 0.41 9.01 -9.43
N LEU A 62 -0.79 8.62 -8.99
CA LEU A 62 -1.88 9.56 -8.69
C LEU A 62 -1.69 10.32 -7.37
N SER A 63 -1.08 9.69 -6.37
CA SER A 63 -0.79 10.35 -5.08
C SER A 63 0.50 11.16 -5.07
N GLY A 64 1.39 10.93 -6.04
CA GLY A 64 2.76 11.48 -6.01
C GLY A 64 3.63 10.94 -4.87
N CYS A 65 3.18 9.90 -4.15
CA CYS A 65 3.93 9.32 -3.04
C CYS A 65 5.02 8.37 -3.53
N THR A 66 6.17 8.40 -2.85
CA THR A 66 7.27 7.46 -3.11
C THR A 66 6.92 6.07 -2.58
N ASP A 67 6.31 6.02 -1.40
CA ASP A 67 6.02 4.79 -0.68
C ASP A 67 4.52 4.53 -0.61
N VAL A 68 4.18 3.24 -0.47
CA VAL A 68 2.81 2.78 -0.27
C VAL A 68 2.75 1.88 0.96
N MET A 69 1.62 1.91 1.65
CA MET A 69 1.32 0.92 2.68
C MET A 69 0.35 -0.14 2.14
N LEU A 70 0.71 -1.40 2.28
CA LEU A 70 -0.10 -2.55 1.87
C LEU A 70 -0.84 -3.13 3.06
N GLY A 71 -2.15 -3.37 2.90
CA GLY A 71 -3.00 -3.97 3.93
C GLY A 71 -3.57 -5.31 3.48
N ARG A 72 -4.89 -5.35 3.26
CA ARG A 72 -5.64 -6.56 2.84
C ARG A 72 -5.05 -7.27 1.61
N GLY A 73 -4.48 -6.52 0.66
CA GLY A 73 -3.79 -7.10 -0.49
C GLY A 73 -2.66 -8.05 -0.12
N MET A 74 -1.95 -7.80 0.99
CA MET A 74 -0.88 -8.66 1.48
C MET A 74 -1.40 -9.97 2.11
N LEU A 75 -2.57 -9.91 2.75
CA LEU A 75 -3.21 -11.12 3.28
C LEU A 75 -3.74 -12.00 2.15
N ALA A 76 -4.33 -11.38 1.11
CA ALA A 76 -4.79 -12.09 -0.07
C ALA A 76 -3.64 -12.65 -0.91
N ASP A 77 -2.52 -11.94 -1.00
CA ASP A 77 -1.32 -12.37 -1.72
C ASP A 77 -0.03 -11.90 -1.01
N PRO A 78 0.55 -12.76 -0.16
CA PRO A 78 1.77 -12.44 0.58
C PRO A 78 3.00 -12.13 -0.29
N TRP A 79 2.97 -12.47 -1.58
CA TRP A 79 4.07 -12.22 -2.51
C TRP A 79 3.94 -10.88 -3.23
N LEU A 80 2.86 -10.13 -3.05
CA LEU A 80 2.67 -8.83 -3.69
C LEU A 80 3.84 -7.88 -3.40
N ALA A 81 4.30 -7.80 -2.14
CA ALA A 81 5.44 -6.96 -1.77
C ALA A 81 6.72 -7.36 -2.54
N ARG A 82 6.96 -8.67 -2.69
CA ARG A 82 8.12 -9.17 -3.44
C ARG A 82 8.04 -8.79 -4.91
N ARG A 83 6.85 -8.88 -5.52
CA ARG A 83 6.65 -8.47 -6.92
C ARG A 83 6.85 -6.98 -7.12
N ILE A 84 6.35 -6.15 -6.20
CA ILE A 84 6.57 -4.69 -6.21
C ILE A 84 8.06 -4.38 -6.10
N ARG A 85 8.76 -4.97 -5.13
CA ARG A 85 10.21 -4.76 -4.94
C ARG A 85 11.03 -5.22 -6.15
N HIS A 86 10.71 -6.37 -6.73
CA HIS A 86 11.38 -6.87 -7.93
C HIS A 86 11.20 -5.91 -9.10
N TRP A 87 9.96 -5.47 -9.33
CA TRP A 87 9.65 -4.51 -10.39
C TRP A 87 10.42 -3.19 -10.22
N GLN A 88 10.50 -2.67 -8.99
CA GLN A 88 11.29 -1.47 -8.67
C GLN A 88 12.78 -1.68 -8.97
N ALA A 89 13.37 -2.79 -8.54
CA ALA A 89 14.80 -3.04 -8.65
C ALA A 89 15.25 -3.38 -10.08
N SER A 90 14.39 -4.05 -10.85
CA SER A 90 14.66 -4.45 -12.23
C SER A 90 14.35 -3.37 -13.27
N GLY A 91 13.75 -2.25 -12.86
CA GLY A 91 13.31 -1.20 -13.79
C GLY A 91 12.11 -1.59 -14.66
N GLY A 92 11.28 -2.54 -14.23
CA GLY A 92 10.02 -2.85 -14.92
C GLY A 92 9.69 -4.33 -15.10
N GLU A 93 10.58 -5.24 -14.72
CA GLU A 93 10.34 -6.68 -14.90
C GLU A 93 9.23 -7.18 -13.98
N ARG A 94 8.37 -8.06 -14.51
CA ARG A 94 7.24 -8.64 -13.78
C ARG A 94 7.56 -10.07 -13.40
N LEU A 95 7.54 -10.36 -12.10
CA LEU A 95 7.52 -11.74 -11.62
C LEU A 95 6.18 -12.40 -11.93
N ALA A 96 6.21 -13.71 -12.16
CA ALA A 96 5.02 -14.54 -12.31
C ALA A 96 4.11 -14.46 -11.06
N THR A 97 2.83 -14.75 -11.27
CA THR A 97 1.85 -14.89 -10.18
C THR A 97 2.21 -16.08 -9.30
N THR A 98 1.92 -15.98 -8.01
CA THR A 98 2.20 -17.07 -7.07
C THR A 98 1.21 -18.22 -7.29
N PRO A 99 1.69 -19.44 -7.62
CA PRO A 99 0.83 -20.61 -7.75
C PRO A 99 0.11 -20.95 -6.44
N TRP A 100 -1.06 -21.60 -6.55
CA TRP A 100 -1.82 -22.03 -5.37
C TRP A 100 -1.01 -22.93 -4.43
N ALA A 101 -0.18 -23.83 -4.97
CA ALA A 101 0.66 -24.73 -4.18
C ALA A 101 1.57 -23.98 -3.19
N ALA A 102 2.18 -22.87 -3.60
CA ALA A 102 3.02 -22.06 -2.72
C ALA A 102 2.20 -21.35 -1.63
N ARG A 103 0.96 -20.93 -1.93
CA ARG A 103 0.04 -20.36 -0.93
C ARG A 103 -0.38 -21.41 0.10
N ALA A 104 -0.73 -22.61 -0.36
CA ALA A 104 -1.10 -23.73 0.50
C ALA A 104 0.05 -24.09 1.45
N GLU A 105 1.30 -24.08 0.99
CA GLU A 105 2.46 -24.34 1.84
C GLU A 105 2.56 -23.36 3.02
N VAL A 106 2.34 -22.06 2.78
CA VAL A 106 2.35 -21.05 3.85
C VAL A 106 1.25 -21.31 4.87
N LEU A 107 0.04 -21.67 4.41
CA LEU A 107 -1.08 -21.98 5.29
C LEU A 107 -0.80 -23.23 6.14
N CYS A 108 -0.31 -24.31 5.52
CA CYS A 108 0.09 -25.53 6.23
C CYS A 108 1.17 -25.25 7.27
N ARG A 109 2.18 -24.44 6.91
CA ARG A 109 3.24 -24.04 7.84
C ARG A 109 2.71 -23.21 9.00
N TYR A 110 1.76 -22.30 8.75
CA TYR A 110 1.13 -21.52 9.80
C TYR A 110 0.32 -22.42 10.76
N ALA A 111 -0.47 -23.34 10.22
CA ALA A 111 -1.27 -24.28 11.03
C ALA A 111 -0.42 -25.24 11.87
N ALA A 112 0.78 -25.59 11.39
CA ALA A 112 1.71 -26.46 12.12
C ALA A 112 2.46 -25.76 13.27
N ARG A 113 2.42 -24.42 13.35
CA ARG A 113 2.97 -23.64 14.46
C ARG A 113 1.97 -23.65 15.62
N LYS A 114 1.92 -24.77 16.34
CA LYS A 114 1.38 -24.77 17.70
C LYS A 114 2.42 -24.20 18.67
#